data_AF-A0A377Q7R2-F1
#
_entry.id   AF-A0A377Q7R2-F1
#
_cell.length_a   1.000
_cell.length_b   1.000
_cell.length_c   1.000
_cell.angle_alpha   90.00
_cell.angle_beta   90.00
_cell.angle_gamma   90.00
#
_symmetry.space_group_name_H-M   'P 1'
#
loop_
_entity.id
_entity.type
_entity.pdbx_description
1 polymer ?
#
loop_
_entity_poly.entity_id
_entity_poly.type
_entity_poly.pdbx_seq_one_letter_code
_entity_poly.pdbx_strand_id
1 'polypeptide(L)'
;MELYAGIDLHSNNSVIVVLDSSDRVVCQKRLPNQRETILGALAACGPIVSVAVESTYNWYLLVDALQDADYEVKLVNTTAVKQYDGLKHSGDLLCALFSVCRMIHTVIGWHVCYF
;
A
#
# COMPACT_ATOMS: atom_id res chain seq x y z
N MET A 1 -18.38 -4.44 -1.24
CA MET A 1 -17.46 -3.53 -1.94
C MET A 1 -16.08 -3.89 -1.44
N GLU A 2 -15.23 -4.38 -2.33
CA GLU A 2 -13.91 -4.89 -1.95
C GLU A 2 -12.93 -3.72 -1.95
N LEU A 3 -12.20 -3.54 -0.85
CA LEU A 3 -11.19 -2.50 -0.70
C LEU A 3 -9.81 -3.14 -0.59
N TYR A 4 -8.85 -2.56 -1.28
CA TYR A 4 -7.47 -3.02 -1.32
C TYR A 4 -6.58 -1.90 -0.82
N ALA A 5 -5.82 -2.17 0.24
CA ALA A 5 -4.86 -1.21 0.75
C ALA A 5 -3.48 -1.51 0.18
N GLY A 6 -2.68 -0.48 -0.04
CA GLY A 6 -1.25 -0.62 -0.21
C GLY A 6 -0.50 0.39 0.63
N ILE A 7 0.64 -0.06 1.16
CA ILE A 7 1.48 0.69 2.08
C ILE A 7 2.87 0.79 1.47
N ASP A 8 3.23 2.01 1.12
CA ASP A 8 4.57 2.40 0.68
C ASP A 8 5.40 2.77 1.92
N LEU A 9 6.52 2.08 2.14
CA LEU A 9 7.32 2.25 3.36
C LEU A 9 8.51 3.17 3.09
N HIS A 10 8.65 4.18 3.92
CA HIS A 10 9.86 5.00 3.97
C HIS A 10 10.47 4.96 5.37
N SER A 11 11.69 5.50 5.49
CA SER A 11 12.47 5.45 6.72
C SER A 11 11.80 6.14 7.91
N ASN A 12 11.02 7.21 7.69
CA ASN A 12 10.36 7.98 8.75
C ASN A 12 8.83 8.08 8.64
N ASN A 13 8.25 7.67 7.51
CA ASN A 13 6.81 7.73 7.27
C ASN A 13 6.39 6.62 6.30
N SER A 14 5.10 6.31 6.32
CA SER A 14 4.46 5.37 5.42
C SER A 14 3.35 6.09 4.68
N VAL A 15 3.19 5.80 3.39
CA VAL A 15 2.04 6.28 2.62
C VAL A 15 1.07 5.12 2.45
N ILE A 16 -0.13 5.30 2.97
CA ILE A 16 -1.22 4.34 2.83
C ILE A 16 -2.16 4.85 1.75
N VAL A 17 -2.48 3.98 0.79
CA VAL A 17 -3.51 4.21 -0.21
C VAL A 17 -4.49 3.05 -0.15
N VAL A 18 -5.78 3.36 -0.15
CA VAL A 18 -6.86 2.37 -0.26
C VAL A 18 -7.60 2.62 -1.56
N LEU A 19 -7.67 1.57 -2.37
CA LEU A 19 -8.38 1.53 -3.64
C LEU A 19 -9.65 0.69 -3.48
N ASP A 20 -10.68 1.02 -4.24
CA ASP A 20 -11.81 0.12 -4.43
C ASP A 20 -11.59 -0.85 -5.60
N SER A 21 -12.57 -1.72 -5.80
CA SER A 21 -12.68 -2.64 -6.94
C SER A 21 -12.89 -1.95 -8.30
N SER A 22 -12.70 -0.65 -8.41
CA SER A 22 -12.77 0.13 -9.66
C SER A 22 -11.57 1.07 -9.79
N ASP A 23 -10.48 0.76 -9.07
CA ASP A 23 -9.23 1.53 -9.02
C ASP A 23 -9.42 2.98 -8.54
N ARG A 24 -10.51 3.26 -7.82
CA ARG A 24 -10.74 4.60 -7.25
C ARG A 24 -10.07 4.69 -5.90
N VAL A 25 -9.32 5.78 -5.70
CA VAL A 25 -8.73 6.11 -4.41
C VAL A 25 -9.85 6.48 -3.44
N VAL A 26 -10.10 5.58 -2.48
CA VAL A 26 -11.04 5.80 -1.37
C VAL A 26 -10.36 6.58 -0.25
N CYS A 27 -9.08 6.28 -0.03
CA CYS A 27 -8.31 6.81 1.10
C CYS A 27 -6.85 7.00 0.67
N GLN A 28 -6.26 8.15 0.96
CA GLN A 28 -4.81 8.35 0.81
C GLN A 28 -4.30 9.18 1.98
N LYS A 29 -3.37 8.63 2.76
CA LYS A 29 -2.78 9.30 3.91
C LYS A 29 -1.30 8.99 4.04
N ARG A 30 -0.51 10.02 4.34
CA ARG A 30 0.87 9.87 4.82
C ARG A 30 0.84 9.86 6.35
N LEU A 31 1.37 8.81 6.95
CA LEU A 31 1.37 8.59 8.39
C LEU A 31 2.79 8.30 8.90
N PRO A 32 3.09 8.60 10.17
CA PRO A 32 4.33 8.12 10.78
C PRO A 32 4.33 6.59 10.83
N ASN A 33 5.52 5.99 10.92
CA ASN A 33 5.72 4.53 11.06
C ASN A 33 5.30 4.02 12.46
N GLN A 34 4.05 4.27 12.84
CA GLN A 34 3.45 3.89 14.11
C GLN A 34 2.32 2.89 13.84
N ARG A 35 2.46 1.69 14.40
CA ARG A 35 1.52 0.57 14.19
C ARG A 35 0.06 0.96 14.45
N GLU A 36 -0.20 1.63 15.57
CA GLU A 36 -1.56 2.03 15.97
C GLU A 36 -2.16 3.06 15.01
N THR A 37 -1.33 3.99 14.51
CA THR A 37 -1.78 5.00 13.55
C THR A 37 -2.12 4.39 12.21
N ILE A 38 -1.32 3.43 11.75
CA ILE A 38 -1.54 2.71 10.49
C ILE A 38 -2.79 1.84 10.59
N LEU A 39 -2.92 1.02 11.63
CA LEU A 39 -4.10 0.18 11.86
C LEU A 39 -5.38 1.01 12.01
N GLY A 40 -5.33 2.11 12.76
CA GLY A 40 -6.46 3.02 12.91
C GLY A 40 -6.87 3.68 11.59
N ALA A 41 -5.91 4.02 10.72
CA ALA A 41 -6.22 4.54 9.40
C ALA A 41 -6.87 3.49 8.50
N LEU A 42 -6.35 2.26 8.48
CA LEU A 42 -6.94 1.16 7.71
C LEU A 42 -8.37 0.86 8.17
N ALA A 43 -8.59 0.75 9.48
CA ALA A 43 -9.91 0.56 10.06
C ALA A 43 -10.89 1.71 9.73
N ALA A 44 -10.39 2.95 9.67
CA ALA A 44 -11.20 4.12 9.32
C ALA A 44 -11.55 4.20 7.82
N CYS A 45 -10.75 3.61 6.93
CA CYS A 45 -11.02 3.63 5.49
C CYS A 45 -12.05 2.56 5.08
N GLY A 46 -12.26 1.51 5.89
CA GLY A 46 -13.32 0.51 5.70
C GLY A 46 -12.83 -0.95 5.76
N PRO A 47 -13.69 -1.93 5.41
CA PRO A 47 -13.33 -3.34 5.40
C PRO A 47 -12.37 -3.64 4.23
N ILE A 48 -11.10 -3.79 4.55
CA ILE A 48 -10.03 -4.07 3.58
C ILE A 48 -9.90 -5.58 3.41
N VAL A 49 -9.93 -6.03 2.15
CA VAL A 49 -9.81 -7.45 1.78
C VAL A 49 -8.35 -7.90 1.89
N SER A 50 -7.42 -7.10 1.37
CA SER A 50 -5.99 -7.40 1.46
C SER A 50 -5.15 -6.14 1.44
N VAL A 51 -3.98 -6.24 2.08
CA VAL A 51 -3.01 -5.15 2.23
C VAL A 51 -1.72 -5.52 1.51
N ALA A 52 -1.35 -4.77 0.48
CA ALA A 52 -0.05 -4.87 -0.17
C ALA A 52 0.98 -4.03 0.60
N VAL A 53 2.10 -4.62 1.04
CA VAL A 53 3.13 -3.91 1.81
C VAL A 53 4.44 -3.92 1.05
N GLU A 54 5.03 -2.74 0.86
CA GLU A 54 6.36 -2.60 0.28
C GLU A 54 7.42 -3.16 1.24
N SER A 55 8.22 -4.13 0.79
CA SER A 55 9.24 -4.79 1.62
C SER A 55 10.57 -4.03 1.68
N THR A 56 10.55 -2.70 1.87
CA THR A 56 11.75 -1.84 1.87
C THR A 56 12.35 -1.62 3.25
N TYR A 57 11.58 -1.03 4.18
CA TYR A 57 12.10 -0.60 5.49
C TYR A 57 11.24 -1.08 6.66
N ASN A 58 11.84 -1.79 7.62
CA ASN A 58 11.18 -2.30 8.84
C ASN A 58 9.83 -3.01 8.60
N TRP A 59 9.63 -3.56 7.40
CA TRP A 59 8.35 -4.14 6.97
C TRP A 59 7.86 -5.26 7.89
N TYR A 60 8.78 -6.03 8.48
CA TYR A 60 8.44 -7.15 9.37
C TYR A 60 7.64 -6.69 10.59
N LEU A 61 7.92 -5.50 11.13
CA LEU A 61 7.15 -4.94 12.26
C LEU A 61 5.72 -4.57 11.86
N LEU A 62 5.55 -4.10 10.63
CA LEU A 62 4.24 -3.72 10.11
C LEU A 62 3.42 -4.95 9.73
N VAL A 63 4.04 -5.93 9.06
CA VAL A 63 3.38 -7.18 8.69
C VAL A 63 2.90 -7.93 9.93
N ASP A 64 3.72 -8.02 10.97
CA ASP A 64 3.33 -8.65 12.24
C ASP A 64 2.11 -7.96 12.85
N ALA A 65 2.10 -6.62 12.89
CA ALA A 65 0.96 -5.85 13.40
C ALA A 65 -0.31 -5.99 12.53
N LEU A 66 -0.17 -6.15 11.21
CA LEU A 66 -1.30 -6.36 10.30
C LEU A 66 -1.86 -7.78 10.42
N GLN A 67 -1.00 -8.79 10.57
CA GLN A 67 -1.41 -10.18 10.78
C GLN A 67 -2.08 -10.38 12.14
N ASP A 68 -1.59 -9.72 13.19
CA ASP A 68 -2.22 -9.72 14.52
C ASP A 68 -3.63 -9.09 14.47
N ALA A 69 -3.84 -8.12 13.56
CA ALA A 69 -5.13 -7.51 13.29
C ALA A 69 -5.98 -8.26 12.25
N ASP A 70 -5.64 -9.51 11.92
CA ASP A 70 -6.38 -10.40 11.00
C ASP A 70 -6.48 -9.91 9.55
N TYR A 71 -5.57 -9.04 9.10
CA TYR A 71 -5.51 -8.61 7.71
C TYR A 71 -4.76 -9.61 6.83
N GLU A 72 -5.27 -9.86 5.61
CA GLU A 72 -4.52 -10.59 4.59
C GLU A 72 -3.41 -9.69 4.03
N VAL A 73 -2.15 -9.99 4.38
CA VAL A 73 -0.99 -9.19 3.95
C VAL A 73 -0.26 -9.85 2.79
N LYS A 74 -0.01 -9.07 1.74
CA LYS A 74 0.81 -9.49 0.60
C LYS A 74 2.06 -8.62 0.52
N LEU A 75 3.22 -9.24 0.70
CA LEU A 75 4.50 -8.55 0.60
C LEU A 75 4.88 -8.36 -0.87
N VAL A 76 5.27 -7.13 -1.21
CA VAL A 76 5.74 -6.79 -2.55
C VAL A 76 7.17 -6.31 -2.48
N ASN A 77 8.05 -6.98 -3.21
CA ASN A 77 9.41 -6.54 -3.37
C ASN A 77 9.50 -5.56 -4.54
N THR A 78 9.60 -4.26 -4.24
CA THR A 78 9.68 -3.20 -5.25
C THR A 78 10.96 -3.22 -6.07
N THR A 79 12.05 -3.85 -5.60
CA THR A 79 13.23 -4.08 -6.47
C THR A 79 12.98 -5.09 -7.59
N ALA A 80 12.00 -5.99 -7.43
CA ALA A 80 11.55 -6.89 -8.49
C ALA A 80 10.47 -6.25 -9.39
N VAL A 81 9.79 -5.21 -8.90
CA VAL A 81 8.78 -4.45 -9.65
C VAL A 81 9.48 -3.36 -10.46
N LYS A 82 9.71 -3.59 -11.77
CA LYS A 82 10.41 -2.65 -12.66
C LYS A 82 9.86 -1.22 -12.58
N GLN A 83 10.49 -0.31 -11.84
CA GLN A 83 10.22 1.13 -11.98
C GLN A 83 10.47 1.52 -13.44
N TYR A 84 9.55 2.26 -14.06
CA TYR A 84 9.83 2.85 -15.37
C TYR A 84 10.97 3.87 -15.23
N ASP A 85 12.01 3.71 -16.03
CA ASP A 85 13.07 4.70 -16.25
C ASP A 85 12.44 6.01 -16.71
N GLY A 86 12.17 6.94 -15.78
CA GLY A 86 11.60 8.26 -16.12
C GLY A 86 10.85 8.97 -14.99
N LEU A 87 10.27 8.25 -14.03
CA LEU A 87 9.54 8.84 -12.90
C LEU A 87 10.44 8.98 -11.65
N LYS A 88 11.53 9.74 -11.78
CA LYS A 88 12.31 10.21 -10.62
C LYS A 88 11.65 11.46 -10.03
N HIS A 89 10.54 11.31 -9.32
CA HIS A 89 10.08 12.33 -8.36
C HIS A 89 9.97 11.64 -7.00
N SER A 90 11.14 11.42 -6.40
CA SER A 90 11.32 10.74 -5.13
C SER A 90 10.67 11.54 -4.00
N GLY A 91 9.47 11.14 -3.59
CA GLY A 91 8.86 11.60 -2.33
C GLY A 91 7.43 12.10 -2.41
N ASP A 92 6.83 12.24 -3.59
CA ASP A 92 5.47 12.75 -3.73
C ASP A 92 4.39 11.67 -3.56
N LEU A 93 3.23 12.08 -3.04
CA LEU A 93 2.05 11.21 -2.85
C LEU A 93 1.58 10.54 -4.16
N LEU A 94 1.79 11.21 -5.30
CA LEU A 94 1.53 10.67 -6.64
C LEU A 94 2.46 9.52 -7.00
N CYS A 95 3.72 9.57 -6.56
CA CYS A 95 4.69 8.51 -6.79
C CYS A 95 4.33 7.28 -5.96
N ALA A 96 4.00 7.49 -4.68
CA ALA A 96 3.53 6.43 -3.78
C ALA A 96 2.20 5.80 -4.27
N LEU A 97 1.27 6.60 -4.79
CA LEU A 97 0.04 6.09 -5.39
C LEU A 97 0.34 5.15 -6.57
N PHE A 98 1.24 5.55 -7.46
CA PHE A 98 1.62 4.73 -8.60
C PHE A 98 2.30 3.41 -8.18
N SER A 99 3.20 3.48 -7.19
CA SER A 99 3.80 2.28 -6.58
C SER A 99 2.72 1.37 -5.99
N VAL A 100 1.79 1.92 -5.20
CA VAL A 100 0.72 1.15 -4.54
C VAL A 100 -0.23 0.50 -5.52
N CYS A 101 -0.74 1.23 -6.53
CA CYS A 101 -1.59 0.65 -7.56
C CYS A 101 -0.92 -0.56 -8.21
N ARG A 102 0.37 -0.44 -8.54
CA ARG A 102 1.12 -1.53 -9.15
C ARG A 102 1.38 -2.69 -8.20
N MET A 103 1.65 -2.40 -6.93
CA MET A 103 1.80 -3.42 -5.89
C MET A 103 0.52 -4.24 -5.77
N ILE A 104 -0.63 -3.57 -5.61
CA ILE A 104 -1.95 -4.19 -5.53
C ILE A 104 -2.20 -5.06 -6.77
N HIS A 105 -1.97 -4.53 -7.97
CA HIS A 105 -2.17 -5.30 -9.21
C HIS A 105 -1.25 -6.52 -9.32
N THR A 106 0.02 -6.39 -8.93
CA THR A 106 1.02 -7.47 -9.04
C THR A 106 0.75 -8.62 -8.09
N VAL A 107 0.31 -8.34 -6.85
CA VAL A 107 0.12 -9.36 -5.82
C VAL A 107 -1.33 -9.85 -5.66
N ILE A 108 -2.30 -9.06 -6.11
CA ILE A 108 -3.72 -9.40 -6.02
C ILE A 108 -4.25 -9.88 -7.39
N GLY A 109 -3.48 -9.74 -8.47
CA GLY A 109 -3.80 -10.34 -9.77
C GLY A 109 -4.97 -9.66 -10.46
N TRP A 110 -5.11 -8.35 -10.26
CA TRP A 110 -6.21 -7.57 -10.83
C TRP A 110 -5.89 -7.10 -12.25
N HIS A 111 -6.81 -7.36 -13.17
CA HIS A 111 -6.65 -7.27 -14.61
C HIS A 111 -7.35 -6.04 -15.22
N VAL A 112 -7.22 -4.84 -14.64
CA VAL A 112 -7.77 -3.63 -15.28
C VAL A 112 -6.91 -2.39 -14.96
N CYS A 113 -6.13 -1.92 -15.93
CA CYS A 113 -5.71 -0.52 -16.00
C CYS A 113 -6.41 0.10 -17.21
N TYR A 114 -7.28 1.09 -16.99
CA TYR A 114 -7.48 2.15 -17.97
C TYR A 114 -6.65 3.34 -17.51
N PHE A 115 -5.59 3.64 -18.29
CA PHE A 115 -4.88 4.92 -18.25
C PHE A 115 -5.75 6.02 -18.87
#